data_AF-A0A661I9Y5-F1
#
_entry.id   AF-A0A661I9Y5-F1
#
_cell.length_a   1.000
_cell.length_b   1.000
_cell.length_c   1.000
_cell.angle_alpha   90.00
_cell.angle_beta   90.00
_cell.angle_gamma   90.00
#
_symmetry.space_group_name_H-M   'P 1'
#
loop_
_entity.id
_entity.type
_entity.pdbx_description
1 polymer ?
#
loop_
_entity_poly.entity_id
_entity_poly.type
_entity_poly.pdbx_seq_one_letter_code
_entity_poly.pdbx_strand_id
1 'polypeptide(L)'
;MQTLAVEVQDNYLQDFMNYVNNHSKNITISKDKNLELDPYFYERREELHQIRNDIKNGDIAMLSHDKLWGNIKNHLKTIEIK
;
A
#
# COMPACT_ATOMS: atom_id res chain seq x y z
N MET A 1 -0.57 -23.53 15.75
CA MET A 1 -0.79 -23.34 14.30
C MET A 1 0.42 -22.62 13.73
N GLN A 2 0.90 -23.05 12.57
CA GLN A 2 1.94 -22.36 11.81
C GLN A 2 1.30 -21.75 10.57
N THR A 3 1.66 -20.51 10.23
CA THR A 3 1.15 -19.80 9.04
C THR A 3 2.20 -19.82 7.95
N LEU A 4 1.77 -20.10 6.72
CA LEU A 4 2.61 -20.13 5.53
C LEU A 4 1.93 -19.32 4.42
N ALA A 5 2.70 -18.52 3.67
CA ALA A 5 2.26 -17.91 2.42
C ALA A 5 2.56 -18.87 1.27
N VAL A 6 1.59 -19.09 0.38
CA VAL A 6 1.70 -20.00 -0.77
C VAL A 6 1.39 -19.21 -2.03
N GLU A 7 2.34 -19.18 -2.96
CA GLU A 7 2.13 -18.65 -4.31
C GLU A 7 1.58 -19.77 -5.21
N VAL A 8 0.51 -19.46 -5.94
CA VAL A 8 -0.19 -20.42 -6.80
C VAL A 8 -0.37 -19.78 -8.17
N GLN A 9 -0.10 -20.54 -9.24
CA GLN A 9 -0.34 -20.07 -10.60
C GLN A 9 -1.85 -19.91 -10.85
N ASP A 10 -2.24 -18.88 -11.61
CA ASP A 10 -3.64 -18.56 -11.88
C ASP A 10 -4.42 -19.75 -12.47
N ASN A 11 -3.80 -20.51 -13.37
CA ASN A 11 -4.41 -21.69 -13.99
C ASN A 11 -4.55 -22.90 -13.04
N TYR A 12 -3.88 -22.88 -11.89
CA TYR A 12 -3.94 -23.93 -10.87
C TYR A 12 -4.78 -23.54 -9.64
N LEU A 13 -5.24 -22.29 -9.57
CA LEU A 13 -5.97 -21.75 -8.41
C LEU A 13 -7.20 -22.61 -8.06
N GLN A 14 -7.97 -23.04 -9.07
CA GLN A 14 -9.18 -23.83 -8.85
C GLN A 14 -8.87 -25.21 -8.25
N ASP A 15 -7.85 -25.90 -8.77
CA ASP A 15 -7.44 -27.22 -8.27
C ASP A 15 -6.87 -27.14 -6.85
N PHE A 16 -6.10 -26.09 -6.57
CA PHE A 16 -5.62 -25.81 -5.23
C PHE A 16 -6.78 -25.59 -4.25
N MET A 17 -7.77 -24.76 -4.62
CA MET A 17 -8.95 -24.52 -3.77
C MET A 17 -9.75 -25.81 -3.54
N ASN A 18 -9.87 -26.68 -4.55
CA ASN A 18 -10.52 -27.98 -4.41
C ASN A 18 -9.76 -28.88 -3.42
N TYR A 19 -8.42 -28.92 -3.50
CA TYR A 19 -7.59 -29.66 -2.54
C TYR A 19 -7.78 -29.15 -1.10
N VAL A 20 -7.73 -27.83 -0.91
CA VAL A 20 -7.88 -27.21 0.42
C VAL A 20 -9.26 -27.51 1.01
N ASN A 21 -10.33 -27.39 0.21
CA ASN A 21 -11.69 -27.69 0.65
C ASN A 21 -11.84 -29.14 1.14
N ASN A 22 -11.24 -30.10 0.40
CA ASN A 22 -11.27 -31.52 0.75
C ASN A 22 -10.46 -31.86 2.02
N HIS A 23 -9.49 -31.02 2.40
CA HIS A 23 -8.63 -31.20 3.58
C HIS A 23 -8.85 -30.13 4.66
N SER A 24 -10.00 -29.44 4.61
CA SER A 24 -10.35 -28.27 5.44
C SER A 24 -10.30 -28.51 6.96
N LYS A 25 -10.38 -29.77 7.42
CA LYS A 25 -10.22 -30.09 8.86
C LYS A 25 -8.87 -29.65 9.42
N ASN A 26 -7.83 -29.61 8.59
CA ASN A 26 -6.46 -29.28 9.00
C ASN A 26 -5.94 -27.98 8.37
N ILE A 27 -6.73 -27.33 7.50
CA ILE A 27 -6.31 -26.15 6.74
C ILE A 27 -7.32 -25.03 6.98
N THR A 28 -6.82 -23.86 7.38
CA THR A 28 -7.63 -22.66 7.55
C THR A 28 -7.31 -21.66 6.44
N ILE A 29 -8.30 -21.30 5.63
CA ILE A 29 -8.21 -20.17 4.72
C ILE A 29 -8.61 -18.91 5.51
N SER A 30 -7.66 -18.05 5.78
CA SER A 30 -7.91 -16.72 6.34
C SER A 30 -7.77 -15.68 5.24
N LYS A 31 -8.85 -14.97 4.94
CA LYS A 31 -8.76 -13.74 4.15
C LYS A 31 -8.26 -12.63 5.05
N ASP A 32 -7.29 -11.87 4.56
CA ASP A 32 -6.82 -10.68 5.25
C ASP A 32 -7.88 -9.59 5.14
N LYS A 33 -8.50 -9.24 6.26
CA LYS A 33 -9.54 -8.20 6.32
C LYS A 33 -9.04 -6.85 5.81
N ASN A 34 -7.76 -6.54 5.94
CA ASN A 34 -7.21 -5.30 5.42
C ASN A 34 -7.24 -5.30 3.90
N LEU A 35 -6.91 -6.42 3.26
CA LEU A 35 -6.94 -6.58 1.80
C LEU A 35 -8.36 -6.70 1.24
N GLU A 36 -9.32 -7.20 2.03
CA GLU A 36 -10.74 -7.19 1.64
C GLU A 36 -11.32 -5.77 1.53
N LEU A 37 -10.95 -4.88 2.46
CA LEU A 37 -11.41 -3.50 2.49
C LEU A 37 -10.57 -2.59 1.61
N ASP A 38 -9.29 -2.90 1.48
CA ASP A 38 -8.29 -2.11 0.75
C ASP A 38 -7.22 -3.01 0.13
N PRO A 39 -7.33 -3.31 -1.18
CA PRO A 39 -6.36 -4.15 -1.89
C PRO A 39 -4.93 -3.63 -1.84
N TYR A 40 -4.73 -2.33 -1.62
CA TYR A 40 -3.42 -1.67 -1.62
C TYR A 40 -2.90 -1.37 -0.20
N PHE A 41 -3.50 -1.97 0.83
CA PHE A 41 -3.20 -1.65 2.22
C PHE A 41 -1.70 -1.73 2.55
N TYR A 42 -1.04 -2.81 2.13
CA TYR A 42 0.38 -3.01 2.44
C TYR A 42 1.27 -2.05 1.67
N GLU A 43 0.99 -1.78 0.41
CA GLU A 43 1.73 -0.81 -0.40
C GLU A 43 1.63 0.59 0.22
N ARG A 44 0.40 1.05 0.54
CA ARG A 44 0.18 2.35 1.20
C ARG A 44 0.84 2.43 2.57
N ARG A 45 0.89 1.32 3.31
CA ARG A 45 1.58 1.26 4.60
C ARG A 45 3.08 1.47 4.43
N GLU A 46 3.71 0.78 3.48
CA GLU A 46 5.13 0.94 3.20
C GLU A 46 5.45 2.36 2.70
N GLU A 47 4.65 2.90 1.77
CA GLU A 47 4.77 4.28 1.30
C GLU A 47 4.69 5.29 2.45
N LEU A 48 3.73 5.13 3.37
CA LEU A 48 3.59 6.00 4.53
C LEU A 48 4.80 5.90 5.46
N HIS A 49 5.34 4.71 5.68
CA HIS A 49 6.56 4.53 6.47
C HIS A 49 7.75 5.22 5.80
N GLN A 50 7.89 5.12 4.49
CA GLN A 50 8.94 5.79 3.74
C GLN A 50 8.82 7.32 3.85
N ILE A 51 7.64 7.89 3.57
CA ILE A 51 7.38 9.33 3.70
C ILE A 51 7.73 9.82 5.12
N ARG A 52 7.36 9.06 6.16
CA ARG A 52 7.70 9.42 7.54
C ARG A 52 9.20 9.39 7.81
N ASN A 53 9.93 8.46 7.21
CA ASN A 53 11.38 8.39 7.34
C ASN A 53 12.04 9.55 6.59
N ASP A 54 11.61 9.85 5.37
CA ASP A 54 12.11 10.96 4.57
C ASP A 54 11.89 12.32 5.26
N ILE A 55 10.73 12.49 5.93
CA ILE A 55 10.48 13.68 6.77
C ILE A 55 11.47 13.76 7.94
N LYS A 56 11.74 12.64 8.61
CA LYS A 56 12.67 12.60 9.76
C LYS A 56 14.12 12.83 9.34
N ASN A 57 14.51 12.31 8.18
CA ASN A 57 15.85 12.46 7.61
C ASN A 57 16.07 13.85 7.02
N GLY A 58 14.99 14.60 6.76
CA GLY A 58 15.03 15.94 6.17
C GLY A 58 14.95 15.95 4.65
N ASP A 59 14.77 14.79 4.02
CA ASP A 59 14.60 14.64 2.56
C ASP A 59 13.27 15.24 2.08
N ILE A 60 12.23 15.17 2.91
CA ILE A 60 10.93 15.83 2.67
C ILE A 60 10.68 16.88 3.74
N ALA A 61 10.51 18.14 3.31
CA ALA A 61 10.16 19.22 4.21
C ALA A 61 8.66 19.27 4.49
N MET A 62 8.27 19.29 5.77
CA MET A 62 6.91 19.67 6.16
C MET A 62 6.74 21.18 6.00
N LEU A 63 5.89 21.60 5.07
CA LEU A 63 5.60 23.01 4.80
C LEU A 63 4.32 23.44 5.52
N SER A 64 4.34 24.64 6.09
CA SER A 64 3.10 25.28 6.55
C SER A 64 2.21 25.62 5.35
N HIS A 65 0.90 25.75 5.61
CA HIS A 65 -0.09 26.12 4.62
C HIS A 65 0.29 27.42 3.87
N ASP A 66 0.70 28.46 4.60
CA ASP A 66 1.09 29.74 4.01
C ASP A 66 2.32 29.62 3.11
N LYS A 67 3.31 28.83 3.51
CA LYS A 67 4.52 28.61 2.72
C LYS A 67 4.21 27.81 1.45
N LEU A 68 3.35 26.80 1.55
CA LEU A 68 2.88 26.03 0.41
C LEU A 68 2.16 26.93 -0.61
N TRP A 69 1.18 27.72 -0.16
CA TRP A 69 0.43 28.60 -1.06
C TRP A 69 1.28 29.76 -1.60
N GLY A 70 2.22 30.27 -0.81
CA GLY A 70 3.21 31.23 -1.27
C GLY A 70 4.02 30.66 -2.44
N ASN A 71 4.53 29.43 -2.30
CA ASN A 71 5.28 28.74 -3.35
C ASN A 71 4.44 28.53 -4.61
N ILE A 72 3.18 28.08 -4.46
CA ILE A 72 2.25 27.88 -5.58
C ILE A 72 2.01 29.20 -6.32
N LYS A 73 1.66 30.27 -5.61
CA LYS A 73 1.42 31.59 -6.22
C LYS A 73 2.66 32.11 -6.95
N ASN A 74 3.84 31.93 -6.36
CA ASN A 74 5.09 32.33 -7.00
C ASN A 74 5.35 31.55 -8.28
N HIS A 75 5.12 30.23 -8.27
CA HIS A 75 5.26 29.41 -9.46
C HIS A 75 4.28 29.84 -10.58
N LEU A 76 3.01 30.07 -10.27
CA LEU A 76 2.01 30.50 -11.26
C LEU A 76 2.40 31.82 -11.94
N LYS A 77 2.93 32.79 -11.19
CA LYS A 77 3.45 34.05 -11.77
C LYS A 77 4.57 33.83 -12.77
N THR A 78 5.41 32.80 -12.61
CA THR A 78 6.46 32.49 -13.60
C THR A 78 5.92 31.93 -14.91
N ILE A 79 4.69 31.40 -14.89
CA ILE A 79 4.03 30.83 -16.07
C ILE A 79 3.22 31.91 -16.81
N GLU A 80 2.58 32.84 -16.08
CA GLU A 80 1.81 33.95 -16.66
C GLU A 80 2.66 34.99 -17.44
N ILE A 81 3.99 34.97 -17.27
CA ILE A 81 4.91 35.92 -17.93
C ILE A 81 5.46 35.33 -19.26
N LYS A 82 4.98 34.16 -19.71
CA LYS A 82 5.24 33.61 -21.05
C LYS A 82 4.04 33.80 -21.97
#